data_AF-A0A317ZHM9-F1
#
_entry.id   AF-A0A317ZHM9-F1
#
_cell.length_a   1.000
_cell.length_b   1.000
_cell.length_c   1.000
_cell.angle_alpha   90.00
_cell.angle_beta   90.00
_cell.angle_gamma   90.00
#
_symmetry.space_group_name_H-M   'P 1'
#
loop_
_entity.id
_entity.type
_entity.pdbx_description
1 polymer ?
#
loop_
_entity_poly.entity_id
_entity_poly.type
_entity_poly.pdbx_seq_one_letter_code
_entity_poly.pdbx_strand_id
1 'polypeptide(L)'
;MSYKFSGQLLAGALLCSALCTVPLSAISEGNVLVVFNSANGDSQEVKDYYVSIRPDVLQFDLADGSLTSPTINYADFATKIRDPIRQHLNSNNLEQTVEVLVLTKGIPHRIQSLDTNNPNAGDAGASATTAYDNGNASFASVDSELTLLQYDLDDGENGGNYDSSADNAVLNPYFNETSAFSSFSRSSIANGDQVFSRSNNVYGWWALGTQVIRGINVSFTPSDAGDIYLTARLDASTVEDVKAIIDRAQDIAFRRDIDAVIFDGDGRSNPLDEYSDPSTGTAINDYPEAESTVSATWDQVLRENSSSFVIGKAAGIDYSNTLLINGPIAHLHSYGVNHSGTNSQIRPYLNTFAGQLVPGASFSAYESFGAKGLGGLGNSNQGQVEEWFSSGGTFASGPVWEPFTFGILKSEIFLDRFYNQGFTYVEAAWAAILQISWQSVVIGDPLATASFRASSEYESWVYAGTGTTPDVEVTAGFDDDYDLDGLENGLEYTLALNPDASDVNSNKLPEFTLSSENKVVTFTLADPVPTNLDITVEMSPSLEPGSWTIIATRGSGGTWSGTATVVESNTASGNEVELIDHTTGLDDRRFYRISVTQI
;
A
#
# COMPACT_ATOMS: atom_id res chain seq x y z
N MET A 1 13.24 -70.85 6.20
CA MET A 1 13.50 -70.16 4.92
C MET A 1 12.90 -68.76 5.07
N SER A 2 13.71 -67.81 5.56
CA SER A 2 13.31 -66.40 5.70
C SER A 2 13.32 -65.74 4.33
N TYR A 3 12.32 -64.91 4.05
CA TYR A 3 12.47 -63.89 3.01
C TYR A 3 12.26 -62.50 3.60
N LYS A 4 13.30 -61.70 3.39
CA LYS A 4 13.46 -60.29 3.77
C LYS A 4 12.68 -59.40 2.81
N PHE A 5 12.25 -58.27 3.36
CA PHE A 5 11.85 -57.05 2.69
C PHE A 5 12.85 -56.58 1.62
N SER A 6 12.32 -56.04 0.52
CA SER A 6 12.97 -54.96 -0.25
C SER A 6 11.86 -54.00 -0.68
N GLY A 7 11.97 -52.75 -0.26
CA GLY A 7 11.08 -51.66 -0.64
C GLY A 7 11.64 -50.90 -1.83
N GLN A 8 10.74 -50.30 -2.60
CA GLN A 8 11.02 -49.11 -3.41
C GLN A 8 9.82 -48.18 -3.29
N LEU A 9 10.13 -46.92 -2.97
CA LEU A 9 9.21 -45.80 -2.81
C LEU A 9 8.50 -45.51 -4.14
N LEU A 10 7.17 -45.36 -4.11
CA LEU A 10 6.44 -44.58 -5.11
C LEU A 10 6.53 -43.10 -4.72
N ALA A 11 7.11 -42.29 -5.58
CA ALA A 11 6.97 -40.84 -5.55
C ALA A 11 5.49 -40.50 -5.82
N GLY A 12 4.80 -39.98 -4.81
CA GLY A 12 3.46 -39.43 -4.96
C GLY A 12 3.56 -38.05 -5.57
N ALA A 13 3.06 -37.90 -6.80
CA ALA A 13 2.79 -36.59 -7.37
C ALA A 13 1.69 -35.92 -6.54
N LEU A 14 2.03 -34.86 -5.78
CA LEU A 14 1.03 -33.93 -5.28
C LEU A 14 0.46 -33.18 -6.49
N LEU A 15 -0.76 -33.52 -6.89
CA LEU A 15 -1.58 -32.63 -7.69
C LEU A 15 -1.86 -31.40 -6.82
N CYS A 16 -1.21 -30.28 -7.15
CA CYS A 16 -1.59 -28.97 -6.66
C CYS A 16 -2.93 -28.64 -7.33
N SER A 17 -4.04 -28.99 -6.68
CA SER A 17 -5.36 -28.53 -7.08
C SER A 17 -5.41 -27.03 -6.80
N ALA A 18 -5.29 -26.22 -7.85
CA ALA A 18 -5.68 -24.82 -7.84
C ALA A 18 -7.13 -24.77 -7.33
N LEU A 19 -7.30 -24.41 -6.07
CA LEU A 19 -8.58 -24.00 -5.53
C LEU A 19 -8.93 -22.73 -6.31
N CYS A 20 -9.84 -22.87 -7.27
CA CYS A 20 -10.56 -21.74 -7.84
C CYS A 20 -11.29 -21.08 -6.66
N THR A 21 -10.70 -20.05 -6.08
CA THR A 21 -11.36 -19.17 -5.14
C THR A 21 -12.50 -18.53 -5.93
N VAL A 22 -13.74 -18.83 -5.53
CA VAL A 22 -14.87 -18.03 -5.99
C VAL A 22 -14.53 -16.61 -5.54
N PRO A 23 -14.48 -15.60 -6.44
CA PRO A 23 -14.21 -14.25 -6.00
C PRO A 23 -15.24 -13.93 -4.92
N LEU A 24 -14.75 -13.50 -3.75
CA LEU A 24 -15.59 -12.84 -2.76
C LEU A 24 -16.40 -11.79 -3.54
N SER A 25 -17.70 -11.65 -3.24
CA SER A 25 -18.52 -10.64 -3.92
C SER A 25 -17.94 -9.26 -3.60
N ALA A 26 -17.03 -8.78 -4.44
CA ALA A 26 -16.30 -7.56 -4.21
C ALA A 26 -17.25 -6.38 -4.42
N ILE A 27 -17.05 -5.33 -3.62
CA ILE A 27 -17.69 -4.04 -3.85
C ILE A 27 -17.41 -3.62 -5.29
N SER A 28 -18.46 -3.23 -6.02
CA SER A 28 -18.34 -2.77 -7.41
C SER A 28 -18.50 -1.25 -7.49
N GLU A 29 -18.17 -0.66 -8.64
CA GLU A 29 -18.34 0.79 -8.88
C GLU A 29 -19.77 1.27 -8.61
N GLY A 30 -20.78 0.47 -8.96
CA GLY A 30 -22.19 0.80 -8.70
C GLY A 30 -22.57 0.86 -7.22
N ASN A 31 -21.72 0.37 -6.32
CA ASN A 31 -21.89 0.46 -4.87
C ASN A 31 -21.19 1.68 -4.24
N VAL A 32 -20.52 2.51 -5.05
CA VAL A 32 -19.72 3.65 -4.59
C VAL A 32 -20.44 4.96 -4.90
N LEU A 33 -20.58 5.82 -3.90
CA LEU A 33 -20.99 7.22 -4.07
C LEU A 33 -19.79 8.15 -3.87
N VAL A 34 -19.37 8.82 -4.95
CA VAL A 34 -18.36 9.89 -4.90
C VAL A 34 -19.04 11.20 -4.51
N VAL A 35 -18.70 11.69 -3.33
CA VAL A 35 -19.15 12.98 -2.81
C VAL A 35 -18.10 14.04 -3.14
N PHE A 36 -18.52 15.07 -3.85
CA PHE A 36 -17.68 16.19 -4.24
C PHE A 36 -18.37 17.52 -3.98
N ASN A 37 -17.60 18.59 -4.03
CA ASN A 37 -18.12 19.94 -3.88
C ASN A 37 -17.68 20.77 -5.09
N SER A 38 -18.58 20.99 -6.05
CA SER A 38 -18.30 21.76 -7.27
C SER A 38 -17.94 23.23 -7.00
N ALA A 39 -18.22 23.75 -5.80
CA ALA A 39 -17.76 25.08 -5.37
C ALA A 39 -16.25 25.13 -5.05
N ASN A 40 -15.58 23.97 -4.94
CA ASN A 40 -14.14 23.82 -4.79
C ASN A 40 -13.54 23.20 -6.08
N GLY A 41 -12.61 23.93 -6.72
CA GLY A 41 -12.00 23.49 -7.98
C GLY A 41 -11.23 22.18 -7.87
N ASP A 42 -10.47 21.99 -6.79
CA ASP A 42 -9.69 20.77 -6.54
C ASP A 42 -10.63 19.57 -6.35
N SER A 43 -11.73 19.74 -5.61
CA SER A 43 -12.74 18.71 -5.39
C SER A 43 -13.38 18.25 -6.70
N GLN A 44 -13.77 19.22 -7.55
CA GLN A 44 -14.32 18.95 -8.87
C GLN A 44 -13.32 18.19 -9.76
N GLU A 45 -12.05 18.63 -9.78
CA GLU A 45 -11.02 18.03 -10.62
C GLU A 45 -10.68 16.60 -10.20
N VAL A 46 -10.54 16.34 -8.89
CA VAL A 46 -10.34 14.99 -8.35
C VAL A 46 -11.51 14.09 -8.74
N LYS A 47 -12.75 14.57 -8.60
CA LYS A 47 -13.93 13.80 -8.98
C LYS A 47 -13.92 13.45 -10.47
N ASP A 48 -13.68 14.45 -11.34
CA ASP A 48 -13.65 14.23 -12.79
C ASP A 48 -12.57 13.23 -13.19
N TYR A 49 -11.40 13.28 -12.54
CA TYR A 49 -10.35 12.30 -12.76
C TYR A 49 -10.77 10.90 -12.31
N TYR A 50 -11.27 10.76 -11.09
CA TYR A 50 -11.67 9.45 -10.55
C TYR A 50 -12.77 8.80 -11.39
N VAL A 51 -13.77 9.57 -11.84
CA VAL A 51 -14.83 9.07 -12.75
C VAL A 51 -14.29 8.67 -14.11
N SER A 52 -13.18 9.25 -14.59
CA SER A 52 -12.55 8.82 -15.84
C SER A 52 -11.90 7.44 -15.73
N ILE A 53 -11.49 7.03 -14.52
CA ILE A 53 -10.92 5.72 -14.21
C ILE A 53 -12.00 4.71 -13.81
N ARG A 54 -13.00 5.17 -13.02
CA ARG A 54 -14.13 4.40 -12.48
C ARG A 54 -15.46 4.97 -13.01
N PRO A 55 -15.85 4.70 -14.26
CA PRO A 55 -16.96 5.37 -14.94
C PRO A 55 -18.35 5.06 -14.38
N ASP A 56 -18.53 3.93 -13.68
CA ASP A 56 -19.83 3.46 -13.21
C ASP A 56 -20.15 3.87 -11.76
N VAL A 57 -19.28 4.67 -11.13
CA VAL A 57 -19.53 5.21 -9.78
C VAL A 57 -20.66 6.23 -9.77
N LEU A 58 -21.44 6.21 -8.69
CA LEU A 58 -22.45 7.22 -8.42
C LEU A 58 -21.78 8.52 -7.97
N GLN A 59 -22.43 9.65 -8.19
CA GLN A 59 -21.87 10.98 -7.90
C GLN A 59 -22.89 11.84 -7.16
N PHE A 60 -22.44 12.58 -6.15
CA PHE A 60 -23.25 13.57 -5.44
C PHE A 60 -22.45 14.86 -5.19
N ASP A 61 -23.04 15.99 -5.59
CA ASP A 61 -22.46 17.31 -5.43
C ASP A 61 -23.06 18.03 -4.21
N LEU A 62 -22.21 18.42 -3.27
CA LEU A 62 -22.60 19.26 -2.13
C LEU A 62 -22.94 20.70 -2.56
N ALA A 63 -22.25 21.22 -3.59
CA ALA A 63 -22.43 22.56 -4.14
C ALA A 63 -22.47 23.70 -3.10
N ASP A 64 -21.67 23.60 -2.03
CA ASP A 64 -21.64 24.56 -0.91
C ASP A 64 -20.28 25.28 -0.83
N GLY A 65 -20.26 26.53 -1.29
CA GLY A 65 -19.07 27.39 -1.24
C GLY A 65 -18.68 27.90 0.15
N SER A 66 -19.45 27.57 1.20
CA SER A 66 -19.10 27.89 2.59
C SER A 66 -18.17 26.84 3.21
N LEU A 67 -18.09 25.63 2.65
CA LEU A 67 -17.19 24.55 3.05
C LEU A 67 -15.74 24.84 2.61
N THR A 68 -15.11 25.79 3.30
CA THR A 68 -13.77 26.32 2.96
C THR A 68 -12.68 25.94 3.96
N SER A 69 -13.06 25.43 5.13
CA SER A 69 -12.16 25.06 6.21
C SER A 69 -12.00 23.54 6.27
N PRO A 70 -10.79 23.01 6.49
CA PRO A 70 -10.59 21.56 6.69
C PRO A 70 -11.25 21.04 7.98
N THR A 71 -11.59 21.94 8.90
CA THR A 71 -12.29 21.65 10.16
C THR A 71 -13.67 22.30 10.18
N ILE A 72 -14.70 21.51 10.52
CA ILE A 72 -16.10 21.90 10.54
C ILE A 72 -16.68 21.70 11.95
N ASN A 73 -17.58 22.57 12.39
CA ASN A 73 -18.33 22.34 13.63
C ASN A 73 -19.44 21.31 13.39
N TYR A 74 -19.90 20.65 14.44
CA TYR A 74 -20.86 19.55 14.31
C TYR A 74 -22.18 19.95 13.63
N ALA A 75 -22.73 21.13 13.96
CA ALA A 75 -23.97 21.61 13.36
C ALA A 75 -23.85 21.88 11.84
N ASP A 76 -22.72 22.43 11.41
CA ASP A 76 -22.40 22.60 10.00
C ASP A 76 -22.12 21.25 9.31
N PHE A 77 -21.47 20.30 9.98
CA PHE A 77 -21.28 18.94 9.46
C PHE A 77 -22.64 18.27 9.18
N ALA A 78 -23.54 18.30 10.16
CA ALA A 78 -24.90 17.79 10.02
C ALA A 78 -25.60 18.41 8.81
N THR A 79 -25.73 19.74 8.81
CA THR A 79 -26.59 20.43 7.85
C THR A 79 -26.00 20.60 6.45
N LYS A 80 -24.67 20.58 6.30
CA LYS A 80 -23.98 20.83 5.02
C LYS A 80 -23.32 19.62 4.39
N ILE A 81 -23.11 18.53 5.15
CA ILE A 81 -22.47 17.31 4.64
C ILE A 81 -23.37 16.10 4.86
N ARG A 82 -23.64 15.71 6.12
CA ARG A 82 -24.38 14.49 6.47
C ARG A 82 -25.80 14.49 5.90
N ASP A 83 -26.60 15.49 6.23
CA ASP A 83 -28.03 15.52 5.88
C ASP A 83 -28.25 15.62 4.36
N PRO A 84 -27.48 16.42 3.58
CA PRO A 84 -27.57 16.40 2.12
C PRO A 84 -27.26 15.04 1.50
N ILE A 85 -26.21 14.35 1.95
CA ILE A 85 -25.85 13.00 1.44
C ILE A 85 -26.95 12.01 1.81
N ARG A 86 -27.38 11.99 3.08
CA ARG A 86 -28.45 11.12 3.57
C ARG A 86 -29.74 11.32 2.78
N GLN A 87 -30.14 12.59 2.59
CA GLN A 87 -31.33 12.93 1.82
C GLN A 87 -31.22 12.46 0.37
N HIS A 88 -30.04 12.61 -0.26
CA HIS A 88 -29.81 12.14 -1.61
C HIS A 88 -29.99 10.62 -1.72
N LEU A 89 -29.36 9.84 -0.82
CA LEU A 89 -29.49 8.39 -0.84
C LEU A 89 -30.95 7.96 -0.68
N ASN A 90 -31.62 8.45 0.37
CA ASN A 90 -32.97 8.03 0.72
C ASN A 90 -34.00 8.46 -0.33
N SER A 91 -33.85 9.64 -0.93
CA SER A 91 -34.78 10.12 -1.96
C SER A 91 -34.66 9.37 -3.28
N ASN A 92 -33.51 8.71 -3.51
CA ASN A 92 -33.23 7.94 -4.72
C ASN A 92 -33.27 6.42 -4.48
N ASN A 93 -33.59 5.96 -3.26
CA ASN A 93 -33.58 4.56 -2.83
C ASN A 93 -32.20 3.89 -3.03
N LEU A 94 -31.14 4.64 -2.73
CA LEU A 94 -29.75 4.20 -2.90
C LEU A 94 -29.13 3.67 -1.61
N GLU A 95 -29.78 3.84 -0.46
CA GLU A 95 -29.23 3.50 0.86
C GLU A 95 -28.85 2.02 1.01
N GLN A 96 -29.58 1.11 0.36
CA GLN A 96 -29.25 -0.32 0.33
C GLN A 96 -28.26 -0.69 -0.78
N THR A 97 -28.05 0.18 -1.77
CA THR A 97 -27.18 -0.07 -2.93
C THR A 97 -25.76 0.46 -2.69
N VAL A 98 -25.67 1.67 -2.15
CA VAL A 98 -24.41 2.31 -1.81
C VAL A 98 -23.85 1.66 -0.55
N GLU A 99 -22.62 1.19 -0.65
CA GLU A 99 -21.85 0.57 0.42
C GLU A 99 -20.70 1.47 0.86
N VAL A 100 -20.13 2.23 -0.08
CA VAL A 100 -18.95 3.08 0.15
C VAL A 100 -19.23 4.54 -0.20
N LEU A 101 -18.85 5.45 0.70
CA LEU A 101 -18.82 6.88 0.44
C LEU A 101 -17.37 7.32 0.19
N VAL A 102 -17.12 7.97 -0.94
CA VAL A 102 -15.80 8.49 -1.30
C VAL A 102 -15.81 10.01 -1.24
N LEU A 103 -15.11 10.59 -0.28
CA LEU A 103 -14.95 12.04 -0.18
C LEU A 103 -13.77 12.51 -1.05
N THR A 104 -13.95 13.60 -1.77
CA THR A 104 -12.87 14.20 -2.57
C THR A 104 -12.16 15.33 -1.83
N LYS A 105 -10.92 15.60 -2.24
CA LYS A 105 -10.07 16.71 -1.77
C LYS A 105 -10.87 18.00 -1.59
N GLY A 106 -10.64 18.68 -0.47
CA GLY A 106 -11.26 19.95 -0.15
C GLY A 106 -12.58 19.86 0.61
N ILE A 107 -13.18 18.66 0.75
CA ILE A 107 -14.23 18.43 1.75
C ILE A 107 -13.58 18.37 3.15
N PRO A 108 -14.12 19.04 4.18
CA PRO A 108 -13.59 18.96 5.54
C PRO A 108 -13.38 17.51 6.00
N HIS A 109 -12.33 17.26 6.77
CA HIS A 109 -11.99 15.93 7.31
C HIS A 109 -12.10 15.87 8.83
N ARG A 110 -12.29 17.01 9.51
CA ARG A 110 -12.31 17.12 10.98
C ARG A 110 -13.62 17.72 11.48
N ILE A 111 -14.28 17.04 12.41
CA ILE A 111 -15.43 17.55 13.16
C ILE A 111 -14.94 18.02 14.54
N GLN A 112 -15.27 19.26 14.89
CA GLN A 112 -14.98 19.81 16.22
C GLN A 112 -15.86 19.18 17.30
N SER A 113 -15.36 19.18 18.53
CA SER A 113 -16.11 18.74 19.71
C SER A 113 -17.43 19.49 19.87
N LEU A 114 -18.47 18.78 20.32
CA LEU A 114 -19.74 19.37 20.76
C LEU A 114 -19.57 20.23 22.02
N ASP A 115 -18.48 20.03 22.80
CA ASP A 115 -18.08 20.99 23.83
C ASP A 115 -17.54 22.28 23.19
N THR A 116 -18.45 23.22 22.96
CA THR A 116 -18.13 24.54 22.38
C THR A 116 -17.20 25.40 23.23
N ASN A 117 -16.95 25.07 24.52
CA ASN A 117 -15.93 25.75 25.32
C ASN A 117 -14.51 25.28 24.97
N ASN A 118 -14.40 24.06 24.44
CA ASN A 118 -13.14 23.47 23.99
C ASN A 118 -13.34 22.68 22.68
N PRO A 119 -13.69 23.37 21.57
CA PRO A 119 -14.07 22.70 20.31
C PRO A 119 -12.91 21.92 19.68
N ASN A 120 -11.67 22.24 20.06
CA ASN A 120 -10.46 21.58 19.60
C ASN A 120 -9.81 20.74 20.71
N ALA A 121 -10.60 20.18 21.65
CA ALA A 121 -10.07 19.33 22.72
C ALA A 121 -9.20 18.18 22.18
N GLY A 122 -9.52 17.67 20.99
CA GLY A 122 -8.75 16.65 20.30
C GLY A 122 -7.39 17.08 19.77
N ASP A 123 -7.01 18.37 19.81
CA ASP A 123 -5.70 18.86 19.35
C ASP A 123 -4.60 18.76 20.42
N ALA A 124 -4.94 18.30 21.63
CA ALA A 124 -3.99 18.16 22.72
C ALA A 124 -4.27 16.88 23.52
N GLY A 125 -3.27 16.02 23.68
CA GLY A 125 -3.45 14.71 24.33
C GLY A 125 -4.07 14.80 25.72
N ALA A 126 -3.66 15.75 26.56
CA ALA A 126 -4.25 15.92 27.89
C ALA A 126 -5.74 16.33 27.86
N SER A 127 -6.14 17.17 26.89
CA SER A 127 -7.53 17.57 26.71
C SER A 127 -8.37 16.43 26.13
N ALA A 128 -7.81 15.69 25.16
CA ALA A 128 -8.43 14.50 24.60
C ALA A 128 -8.66 13.42 25.67
N THR A 129 -7.65 13.12 26.50
CA THR A 129 -7.78 12.20 27.64
C THR A 129 -8.84 12.67 28.62
N THR A 130 -8.85 13.95 28.99
CA THR A 130 -9.86 14.49 29.91
C THR A 130 -11.27 14.33 29.36
N ALA A 131 -11.49 14.64 28.08
CA ALA A 131 -12.79 14.47 27.43
C ALA A 131 -13.21 13.00 27.39
N TYR A 132 -12.29 12.11 27.02
CA TYR A 132 -12.56 10.67 26.92
C TYR A 132 -12.89 10.04 28.28
N ASP A 133 -12.12 10.37 29.33
CA ASP A 133 -12.33 9.88 30.70
C ASP A 133 -13.67 10.37 31.28
N ASN A 134 -14.12 11.56 30.87
CA ASN A 134 -15.42 12.09 31.22
C ASN A 134 -16.57 11.49 30.40
N GLY A 135 -16.27 10.69 29.39
CA GLY A 135 -17.26 10.15 28.46
C GLY A 135 -17.90 11.21 27.58
N ASN A 136 -17.12 12.20 27.12
CA ASN A 136 -17.58 13.34 26.33
C ASN A 136 -16.53 13.78 25.30
N ALA A 137 -15.81 12.84 24.70
CA ALA A 137 -14.95 13.14 23.56
C ALA A 137 -15.77 13.03 22.26
N SER A 138 -16.30 14.14 21.76
CA SER A 138 -17.18 14.19 20.57
C SER A 138 -16.52 14.77 19.31
N PHE A 139 -15.20 14.99 19.33
CA PHE A 139 -14.44 15.35 18.14
C PHE A 139 -14.12 14.09 17.33
N ALA A 140 -14.40 14.14 16.03
CA ALA A 140 -14.28 13.00 15.13
C ALA A 140 -13.69 13.40 13.77
N SER A 141 -13.39 12.43 12.92
CA SER A 141 -13.23 12.66 11.49
C SER A 141 -14.60 12.66 10.82
N VAL A 142 -14.74 13.46 9.76
CA VAL A 142 -15.93 13.45 8.90
C VAL A 142 -16.16 12.05 8.34
N ASP A 143 -15.08 11.39 7.92
CA ASP A 143 -15.08 10.08 7.30
C ASP A 143 -15.61 9.00 8.27
N SER A 144 -15.18 8.99 9.53
CA SER A 144 -15.60 7.99 10.52
C SER A 144 -17.04 8.22 10.98
N GLU A 145 -17.48 9.48 11.12
CA GLU A 145 -18.88 9.84 11.40
C GLU A 145 -19.82 9.42 10.26
N LEU A 146 -19.42 9.63 9.01
CA LEU A 146 -20.22 9.24 7.84
C LEU A 146 -20.38 7.72 7.67
N THR A 147 -19.61 6.89 8.36
CA THR A 147 -19.92 5.44 8.43
C THR A 147 -21.30 5.20 9.05
N LEU A 148 -21.73 6.09 9.94
CA LEU A 148 -23.04 6.10 10.61
C LEU A 148 -23.98 7.13 9.97
N LEU A 149 -23.85 7.36 8.66
CA LEU A 149 -24.57 8.38 7.89
C LEU A 149 -26.07 8.48 8.23
N GLN A 150 -26.75 7.36 8.49
CA GLN A 150 -28.21 7.31 8.71
C GLN A 150 -28.64 7.74 10.11
N TYR A 151 -27.69 7.99 11.03
CA TYR A 151 -27.96 8.27 12.44
C TYR A 151 -27.56 9.68 12.84
N ASP A 152 -28.34 10.26 13.75
CA ASP A 152 -28.07 11.56 14.36
C ASP A 152 -27.36 11.34 15.69
N LEU A 153 -26.04 11.19 15.66
CA LEU A 153 -25.29 10.77 16.86
C LEU A 153 -25.27 11.83 17.97
N ASP A 154 -25.53 13.09 17.61
CA ASP A 154 -25.63 14.24 18.52
C ASP A 154 -26.99 14.36 19.22
N ASP A 155 -27.95 13.47 18.91
CA ASP A 155 -29.26 13.46 19.55
C ASP A 155 -29.14 13.27 21.06
N GLY A 156 -29.61 14.26 21.82
CA GLY A 156 -29.59 14.23 23.28
C GLY A 156 -28.32 14.80 23.91
N GLU A 157 -27.36 15.29 23.12
CA GLU A 157 -26.12 15.88 23.63
C GLU A 157 -26.38 17.16 24.43
N ASN A 158 -25.87 17.19 25.67
CA ASN A 158 -26.00 18.30 26.60
C ASN A 158 -24.71 18.57 27.40
N GLY A 159 -23.55 18.08 26.94
CA GLY A 159 -22.28 18.21 27.63
C GLY A 159 -22.17 17.28 28.84
N GLY A 160 -22.99 16.24 28.90
CA GLY A 160 -23.02 15.24 29.96
C GLY A 160 -21.94 14.17 29.77
N ASN A 161 -22.17 13.01 30.37
CA ASN A 161 -21.30 11.85 30.25
C ASN A 161 -22.11 10.75 29.57
N TYR A 162 -21.71 10.38 28.36
CA TYR A 162 -22.42 9.42 27.50
C TYR A 162 -23.91 9.78 27.36
N ASP A 163 -24.22 11.06 27.17
CA ASP A 163 -25.58 11.54 26.92
C ASP A 163 -25.94 11.56 25.43
N SER A 164 -24.95 11.42 24.54
CA SER A 164 -25.17 11.13 23.12
C SER A 164 -24.24 10.03 22.60
N SER A 165 -24.57 9.43 21.45
CA SER A 165 -23.72 8.41 20.81
C SER A 165 -22.51 9.00 20.09
N ALA A 166 -22.44 10.32 19.95
CA ALA A 166 -21.23 11.03 19.51
C ALA A 166 -20.13 11.02 20.59
N ASP A 167 -20.47 10.71 21.84
CA ASP A 167 -19.49 10.66 22.93
C ASP A 167 -18.56 9.46 22.85
N ASN A 168 -17.27 9.75 22.86
CA ASN A 168 -16.17 8.82 22.68
C ASN A 168 -16.27 8.14 21.32
N ALA A 169 -16.56 6.84 21.28
CA ALA A 169 -16.55 6.07 20.05
C ALA A 169 -17.68 5.05 20.04
N VAL A 170 -17.98 4.58 18.83
CA VAL A 170 -18.87 3.46 18.56
C VAL A 170 -18.01 2.27 18.12
N LEU A 171 -18.28 1.07 18.64
CA LEU A 171 -17.63 -0.15 18.21
C LEU A 171 -17.95 -0.40 16.72
N ASN A 172 -16.92 -0.64 15.92
CA ASN A 172 -17.09 -0.98 14.51
C ASN A 172 -17.64 -2.42 14.39
N PRO A 173 -18.88 -2.64 13.90
CA PRO A 173 -19.43 -3.98 13.74
C PRO A 173 -18.73 -4.79 12.64
N TYR A 174 -17.93 -4.14 11.77
CA TYR A 174 -17.15 -4.79 10.72
C TYR A 174 -15.71 -5.15 11.15
N PHE A 175 -15.31 -4.78 12.39
CA PHE A 175 -13.96 -5.07 12.88
C PHE A 175 -13.68 -6.58 12.91
N ASN A 176 -12.52 -6.97 12.38
CA ASN A 176 -12.01 -8.34 12.27
C ASN A 176 -12.89 -9.31 11.46
N GLU A 177 -13.88 -8.82 10.71
CA GLU A 177 -14.70 -9.66 9.85
C GLU A 177 -13.88 -10.25 8.70
N THR A 178 -14.18 -11.50 8.33
CA THR A 178 -13.55 -12.24 7.21
C THR A 178 -14.49 -12.42 6.03
N SER A 179 -15.71 -11.89 6.13
CA SER A 179 -16.67 -11.85 5.03
C SER A 179 -16.59 -10.52 4.29
N ALA A 180 -16.78 -10.54 2.97
CA ALA A 180 -16.95 -9.30 2.18
C ALA A 180 -18.07 -8.45 2.77
N PHE A 181 -17.91 -7.13 2.73
CA PHE A 181 -18.90 -6.19 3.24
C PHE A 181 -20.26 -6.33 2.52
N SER A 182 -20.24 -6.62 1.22
CA SER A 182 -21.45 -6.87 0.43
C SER A 182 -22.26 -8.11 0.88
N SER A 183 -21.69 -8.99 1.72
CA SER A 183 -22.39 -10.17 2.24
C SER A 183 -23.33 -9.85 3.41
N PHE A 184 -23.20 -8.68 4.02
CA PHE A 184 -24.02 -8.25 5.14
C PHE A 184 -25.33 -7.62 4.63
N SER A 185 -26.47 -8.08 5.16
CA SER A 185 -27.77 -7.61 4.70
C SER A 185 -27.98 -6.13 5.03
N ARG A 186 -28.16 -5.30 4.00
CA ARG A 186 -28.47 -3.87 4.14
C ARG A 186 -29.96 -3.58 4.28
N SER A 187 -30.80 -4.61 4.42
CA SER A 187 -32.26 -4.45 4.48
C SER A 187 -32.73 -3.56 5.63
N SER A 188 -31.92 -3.43 6.68
CA SER A 188 -32.27 -2.70 7.89
C SER A 188 -31.66 -1.30 7.90
N ILE A 189 -30.80 -0.92 6.95
CA ILE A 189 -30.10 0.39 6.97
C ILE A 189 -31.03 1.60 6.92
N ALA A 190 -32.24 1.41 6.41
CA ALA A 190 -33.31 2.41 6.36
C ALA A 190 -34.35 2.24 7.47
N ASN A 191 -34.20 1.22 8.32
CA ASN A 191 -35.11 0.95 9.43
C ASN A 191 -34.78 1.90 10.60
N GLY A 192 -35.78 2.25 11.40
CA GLY A 192 -35.62 3.11 12.58
C GLY A 192 -35.52 2.33 13.89
N ASP A 193 -35.36 1.00 13.82
CA ASP A 193 -35.34 0.11 14.99
C ASP A 193 -33.92 -0.08 15.57
N GLN A 194 -32.89 0.40 14.87
CA GLN A 194 -31.52 0.42 15.36
C GLN A 194 -31.39 1.40 16.52
N VAL A 195 -30.62 0.96 17.52
CA VAL A 195 -30.36 1.73 18.72
C VAL A 195 -28.89 1.65 19.07
N PHE A 196 -28.37 2.75 19.60
CA PHE A 196 -27.08 2.75 20.26
C PHE A 196 -27.26 2.40 21.73
N SER A 197 -26.46 1.48 22.23
CA SER A 197 -26.36 1.30 23.67
C SER A 197 -24.92 1.00 24.10
N ARG A 198 -24.60 1.43 25.31
CA ARG A 198 -23.31 1.15 25.94
C ARG A 198 -23.20 -0.36 26.14
N SER A 199 -22.31 -0.99 25.38
CA SER A 199 -22.10 -2.43 25.49
C SER A 199 -21.08 -2.72 26.59
N ASN A 200 -21.08 -3.94 27.13
CA ASN A 200 -20.07 -4.40 28.11
C ASN A 200 -18.71 -4.68 27.44
N ASN A 201 -18.39 -4.00 26.33
CA ASN A 201 -17.09 -4.11 25.69
C ASN A 201 -16.01 -3.48 26.59
N VAL A 202 -14.76 -3.84 26.32
CA VAL A 202 -13.61 -3.50 27.16
C VAL A 202 -13.38 -1.99 27.28
N TYR A 203 -13.69 -1.24 26.23
CA TYR A 203 -13.56 0.22 26.19
C TYR A 203 -14.82 0.94 26.69
N GLY A 204 -15.89 0.19 26.94
CA GLY A 204 -17.21 0.66 27.34
C GLY A 204 -18.02 1.31 26.20
N TRP A 205 -17.45 1.51 25.01
CA TRP A 205 -18.05 2.23 23.87
C TRP A 205 -19.51 1.92 23.55
N TRP A 206 -20.13 2.84 22.83
CA TRP A 206 -21.42 2.57 22.19
C TRP A 206 -21.28 1.41 21.22
N ALA A 207 -22.34 0.65 21.03
CA ALA A 207 -22.45 -0.27 19.91
C ALA A 207 -23.80 -0.05 19.24
N LEU A 208 -23.80 -0.22 17.92
CA LEU A 208 -24.99 -0.21 17.07
C LEU A 208 -25.60 -1.60 17.03
N GLY A 209 -26.89 -1.71 17.32
CA GLY A 209 -27.59 -2.98 17.25
C GLY A 209 -29.10 -2.85 17.21
N THR A 210 -29.78 -3.98 17.09
CA THR A 210 -31.24 -4.00 16.97
C THR A 210 -31.92 -4.12 18.34
N GLN A 211 -32.97 -3.34 18.58
CA GLN A 211 -33.79 -3.47 19.78
C GLN A 211 -34.62 -4.77 19.76
N VAL A 212 -34.41 -5.66 20.74
CA VAL A 212 -35.24 -6.87 20.87
C VAL A 212 -36.49 -6.58 21.70
N ILE A 213 -37.66 -6.83 21.11
CA ILE A 213 -39.02 -6.53 21.61
C ILE A 213 -39.19 -6.78 23.14
N ARG A 214 -39.86 -5.82 23.81
CA ARG A 214 -40.14 -5.73 25.28
C ARG A 214 -38.96 -5.29 26.16
N GLY A 215 -38.04 -4.52 25.59
CA GLY A 215 -37.52 -3.34 26.27
C GLY A 215 -36.36 -3.51 27.26
N ILE A 216 -35.51 -4.53 27.17
CA ILE A 216 -34.27 -4.56 27.99
C ILE A 216 -32.99 -5.07 27.27
N ASN A 217 -33.04 -5.73 26.09
CA ASN A 217 -31.81 -6.26 25.47
C ASN A 217 -31.59 -5.71 24.06
N VAL A 218 -30.41 -5.12 23.83
CA VAL A 218 -29.85 -4.82 22.51
C VAL A 218 -28.91 -5.96 22.15
N SER A 219 -29.07 -6.53 20.96
CA SER A 219 -28.16 -7.55 20.44
C SER A 219 -27.16 -6.89 19.51
N PHE A 220 -25.88 -7.15 19.74
CA PHE A 220 -24.77 -6.71 18.90
C PHE A 220 -24.18 -7.91 18.19
N THR A 221 -24.04 -7.80 16.88
CA THR A 221 -23.66 -8.90 16.01
C THR A 221 -22.87 -8.37 14.81
N PRO A 222 -22.01 -9.21 14.21
CA PRO A 222 -21.43 -8.92 12.90
C PRO A 222 -22.46 -8.52 11.84
N SER A 223 -23.70 -9.03 11.90
CA SER A 223 -24.75 -8.64 10.94
C SER A 223 -25.09 -7.15 10.95
N ASP A 224 -24.81 -6.44 12.04
CA ASP A 224 -25.03 -4.99 12.14
C ASP A 224 -24.06 -4.19 11.22
N ALA A 225 -23.02 -4.83 10.64
CA ALA A 225 -22.20 -4.22 9.59
C ALA A 225 -23.00 -3.87 8.31
N GLY A 226 -24.14 -4.53 8.08
CA GLY A 226 -25.05 -4.16 6.99
C GLY A 226 -25.75 -2.81 7.17
N ASP A 227 -25.71 -2.25 8.39
CA ASP A 227 -26.40 -1.01 8.77
C ASP A 227 -25.48 0.22 8.84
N ILE A 228 -24.24 0.08 8.38
CA ILE A 228 -23.25 1.17 8.25
C ILE A 228 -22.83 1.37 6.79
N TYR A 229 -22.03 2.40 6.53
CA TYR A 229 -21.30 2.59 5.28
C TYR A 229 -19.81 2.45 5.56
N LEU A 230 -19.04 2.00 4.58
CA LEU A 230 -17.61 2.22 4.59
C LEU A 230 -17.30 3.59 3.98
N THR A 231 -16.20 4.21 4.40
CA THR A 231 -15.79 5.51 3.86
C THR A 231 -14.34 5.49 3.40
N ALA A 232 -14.05 6.23 2.34
CA ALA A 232 -12.70 6.48 1.86
C ALA A 232 -12.58 7.93 1.38
N ARG A 233 -11.35 8.40 1.24
CA ARG A 233 -11.04 9.74 0.78
C ARG A 233 -10.00 9.72 -0.32
N LEU A 234 -10.22 10.56 -1.33
CA LEU A 234 -9.25 10.90 -2.38
C LEU A 234 -8.68 12.29 -2.08
N ASP A 235 -7.64 12.34 -1.24
CA ASP A 235 -7.03 13.57 -0.75
C ASP A 235 -5.54 13.39 -0.46
N ALA A 236 -4.79 14.47 -0.62
CA ALA A 236 -3.35 14.57 -0.46
C ALA A 236 -2.96 16.07 -0.46
N SER A 237 -1.67 16.39 -0.44
CA SER A 237 -1.20 17.78 -0.50
C SER A 237 -1.75 18.53 -1.74
N THR A 238 -1.64 17.92 -2.93
CA THR A 238 -2.05 18.50 -4.21
C THR A 238 -3.05 17.63 -4.96
N VAL A 239 -3.71 18.17 -5.99
CA VAL A 239 -4.59 17.38 -6.89
C VAL A 239 -3.78 16.33 -7.64
N GLU A 240 -2.56 16.68 -8.08
CA GLU A 240 -1.64 15.78 -8.77
C GLU A 240 -1.25 14.58 -7.90
N ASP A 241 -1.00 14.79 -6.60
CA ASP A 241 -0.74 13.68 -5.68
C ASP A 241 -1.96 12.74 -5.58
N VAL A 242 -3.19 13.28 -5.59
CA VAL A 242 -4.42 12.47 -5.59
C VAL A 242 -4.57 11.67 -6.88
N LYS A 243 -4.28 12.25 -8.03
CA LYS A 243 -4.29 11.53 -9.31
C LYS A 243 -3.27 10.39 -9.30
N ALA A 244 -2.06 10.65 -8.80
CA ALA A 244 -1.00 9.66 -8.68
C ALA A 244 -1.38 8.51 -7.71
N ILE A 245 -2.07 8.81 -6.60
CA ILE A 245 -2.64 7.79 -5.71
C ILE A 245 -3.64 6.90 -6.46
N ILE A 246 -4.54 7.50 -7.25
CA ILE A 246 -5.53 6.75 -8.04
C ILE A 246 -4.82 5.86 -9.06
N ASP A 247 -3.81 6.39 -9.76
CA ASP A 247 -3.06 5.65 -10.79
C ASP A 247 -2.30 4.47 -10.18
N ARG A 248 -1.58 4.68 -9.07
CA ARG A 248 -0.85 3.63 -8.36
C ARG A 248 -1.75 2.58 -7.71
N ALA A 249 -3.04 2.88 -7.55
CA ALA A 249 -4.01 1.94 -7.02
C ALA A 249 -4.58 0.99 -8.09
N GLN A 250 -4.26 1.20 -9.37
CA GLN A 250 -4.66 0.32 -10.46
C GLN A 250 -3.67 -0.85 -10.63
N ASP A 251 -4.18 -2.03 -10.99
CA ASP A 251 -3.39 -3.21 -11.37
C ASP A 251 -2.25 -3.61 -10.41
N ILE A 252 -2.50 -3.48 -9.10
CA ILE A 252 -1.50 -3.78 -8.06
C ILE A 252 -1.03 -5.25 -8.16
N ALA A 253 0.27 -5.44 -8.28
CA ALA A 253 0.92 -6.75 -8.36
C ALA A 253 2.19 -6.78 -7.50
N PHE A 254 2.05 -7.13 -6.23
CA PHE A 254 3.17 -7.21 -5.30
C PHE A 254 4.05 -8.43 -5.55
N ARG A 255 5.35 -8.25 -5.32
CA ARG A 255 6.41 -9.27 -5.41
C ARG A 255 6.84 -9.68 -4.00
N ARG A 256 6.29 -10.80 -3.52
CA ARG A 256 6.46 -11.23 -2.12
C ARG A 256 7.90 -11.56 -1.72
N ASP A 257 8.75 -11.78 -2.72
CA ASP A 257 10.16 -12.12 -2.60
C ASP A 257 11.09 -10.90 -2.46
N ILE A 258 10.66 -9.70 -2.91
CA ILE A 258 11.50 -8.49 -2.88
C ILE A 258 10.83 -7.22 -2.33
N ASP A 259 9.50 -7.08 -2.39
CA ASP A 259 8.82 -5.88 -1.87
C ASP A 259 8.68 -6.00 -0.34
N ALA A 260 9.19 -5.06 0.44
CA ALA A 260 9.25 -5.20 1.89
C ALA A 260 7.93 -4.87 2.61
N VAL A 261 7.62 -5.63 3.67
CA VAL A 261 6.62 -5.30 4.70
C VAL A 261 7.36 -4.98 5.98
N ILE A 262 7.16 -3.76 6.50
CA ILE A 262 7.99 -3.20 7.56
C ILE A 262 7.13 -2.80 8.76
N PHE A 263 7.54 -3.27 9.93
CA PHE A 263 7.02 -2.89 11.23
C PHE A 263 8.13 -2.21 12.04
N ASP A 264 8.05 -0.89 12.17
CA ASP A 264 9.03 -0.03 12.83
C ASP A 264 8.57 0.30 14.26
N GLY A 265 9.04 -0.52 15.20
CA GLY A 265 8.85 -0.37 16.64
C GLY A 265 10.10 0.20 17.33
N ASP A 266 10.01 0.39 18.65
CA ASP A 266 11.04 1.13 19.42
C ASP A 266 11.62 0.34 20.62
N GLY A 267 11.31 -0.96 20.75
CA GLY A 267 11.89 -1.81 21.81
C GLY A 267 11.58 -1.38 23.24
N ARG A 268 10.59 -0.51 23.43
CA ARG A 268 10.15 0.00 24.73
C ARG A 268 9.44 -1.07 25.55
N SER A 269 9.44 -0.92 26.88
CA SER A 269 8.79 -1.87 27.79
C SER A 269 7.26 -1.89 27.70
N ASN A 270 6.67 -0.75 27.29
CA ASN A 270 5.24 -0.58 27.09
C ASN A 270 5.00 -0.24 25.61
N PRO A 271 4.90 -1.24 24.73
CA PRO A 271 4.68 -1.03 23.30
C PRO A 271 3.43 -0.18 23.02
N LEU A 272 3.45 0.59 21.93
CA LEU A 272 2.28 1.30 21.44
C LEU A 272 1.36 0.41 20.60
N ASP A 273 1.91 -0.68 20.05
CA ASP A 273 1.25 -1.65 19.19
C ASP A 273 0.48 -2.73 19.96
N GLU A 274 0.24 -2.53 21.25
CA GLU A 274 -0.62 -3.38 22.05
C GLU A 274 -2.05 -2.80 22.14
N TYR A 275 -3.04 -3.64 21.91
CA TYR A 275 -4.45 -3.29 22.09
C TYR A 275 -5.23 -4.43 22.76
N SER A 276 -6.42 -4.13 23.28
CA SER A 276 -7.34 -5.15 23.79
C SER A 276 -8.39 -5.49 22.75
N ASP A 277 -8.57 -6.77 22.45
CA ASP A 277 -9.69 -7.25 21.64
C ASP A 277 -11.02 -6.75 22.27
N PRO A 278 -11.87 -6.02 21.52
CA PRO A 278 -13.06 -5.41 22.10
C PRO A 278 -14.05 -6.40 22.72
N SER A 279 -14.08 -7.64 22.21
CA SER A 279 -15.05 -8.67 22.58
C SER A 279 -14.59 -9.53 23.75
N THR A 280 -13.31 -9.88 23.80
CA THR A 280 -12.74 -10.80 24.78
C THR A 280 -11.90 -10.12 25.86
N GLY A 281 -11.41 -8.90 25.60
CA GLY A 281 -10.42 -8.22 26.46
C GLY A 281 -9.04 -8.86 26.43
N THR A 282 -8.79 -9.76 25.51
CA THR A 282 -7.45 -10.33 25.30
C THR A 282 -6.52 -9.24 24.80
N ALA A 283 -5.37 -9.07 25.46
CA ALA A 283 -4.31 -8.21 24.96
C ALA A 283 -3.64 -8.86 23.73
N ILE A 284 -3.50 -8.07 22.67
CA ILE A 284 -2.92 -8.46 21.38
C ILE A 284 -1.77 -7.49 21.10
N ASN A 285 -0.63 -8.04 20.70
CA ASN A 285 0.51 -7.27 20.23
C ASN A 285 0.53 -7.33 18.70
N ASP A 286 0.17 -6.24 18.04
CA ASP A 286 -0.11 -6.18 16.61
C ASP A 286 1.13 -6.58 15.77
N TYR A 287 2.31 -6.00 16.01
CA TYR A 287 3.45 -6.25 15.12
C TYR A 287 3.94 -7.71 15.13
N PRO A 288 4.09 -8.41 16.28
CA PRO A 288 4.41 -9.83 16.28
C PRO A 288 3.34 -10.72 15.64
N GLU A 289 2.05 -10.40 15.81
CA GLU A 289 0.97 -11.16 15.17
C GLU A 289 0.96 -10.94 13.65
N ALA A 290 1.17 -9.69 13.22
CA ALA A 290 1.31 -9.31 11.81
C ALA A 290 2.52 -9.99 11.16
N GLU A 291 3.71 -9.92 11.79
CA GLU A 291 4.92 -10.60 11.31
C GLU A 291 4.67 -12.11 11.18
N SER A 292 4.09 -12.75 12.19
CA SER A 292 3.78 -14.18 12.18
C SER A 292 2.85 -14.56 11.02
N THR A 293 1.84 -13.74 10.76
CA THR A 293 0.83 -13.97 9.72
C THR A 293 1.41 -13.76 8.32
N VAL A 294 2.17 -12.68 8.12
CA VAL A 294 2.68 -12.27 6.80
C VAL A 294 3.89 -13.11 6.40
N SER A 295 4.81 -13.41 7.32
CA SER A 295 6.03 -14.18 7.05
C SER A 295 5.77 -15.62 6.59
N ALA A 296 4.54 -16.12 6.75
CA ALA A 296 4.14 -17.42 6.22
C ALA A 296 4.09 -17.44 4.68
N THR A 297 3.99 -16.28 4.04
CA THR A 297 3.83 -16.19 2.59
C THR A 297 4.63 -15.08 1.92
N TRP A 298 5.43 -14.34 2.68
CA TRP A 298 6.17 -13.16 2.27
C TRP A 298 7.61 -13.23 2.80
N ASP A 299 8.61 -13.04 1.93
CA ASP A 299 10.01 -13.27 2.29
C ASP A 299 10.65 -12.01 2.91
N GLN A 300 10.31 -10.83 2.40
CA GLN A 300 10.84 -9.54 2.90
C GLN A 300 9.97 -8.95 4.00
N VAL A 301 9.90 -9.62 5.15
CA VAL A 301 9.24 -9.07 6.36
C VAL A 301 10.30 -8.60 7.34
N LEU A 302 10.20 -7.34 7.76
CA LEU A 302 11.09 -6.75 8.75
C LEU A 302 10.27 -6.24 9.93
N ARG A 303 10.56 -6.73 11.14
CA ARG A 303 10.16 -6.10 12.39
C ARG A 303 11.38 -5.56 13.11
N GLU A 304 11.56 -4.25 13.09
CA GLU A 304 12.56 -3.55 13.90
C GLU A 304 11.95 -3.26 15.28
N ASN A 305 12.61 -3.71 16.34
CA ASN A 305 12.12 -3.57 17.72
C ASN A 305 13.25 -3.26 18.71
N SER A 306 14.34 -2.69 18.21
CA SER A 306 15.37 -2.01 18.98
C SER A 306 15.05 -0.52 19.03
N SER A 307 16.06 0.32 19.31
CA SER A 307 15.92 1.78 19.29
C SER A 307 16.36 2.39 17.95
N SER A 308 16.61 1.55 16.94
CA SER A 308 17.05 2.00 15.62
C SER A 308 15.84 2.45 14.82
N PHE A 309 15.77 3.73 14.48
CA PHE A 309 14.65 4.28 13.73
C PHE A 309 14.75 3.90 12.25
N VAL A 310 13.71 3.31 11.69
CA VAL A 310 13.72 2.86 10.30
C VAL A 310 13.62 4.05 9.32
N ILE A 311 14.52 4.11 8.33
CA ILE A 311 14.53 5.12 7.27
C ILE A 311 14.74 4.48 5.89
N GLY A 312 14.26 5.15 4.84
CA GLY A 312 14.56 4.81 3.45
C GLY A 312 15.86 5.45 2.91
N LYS A 313 16.12 5.24 1.61
CA LYS A 313 17.36 5.58 0.88
C LYS A 313 17.50 7.06 0.52
N ALA A 314 16.40 7.80 0.40
CA ALA A 314 16.46 9.22 0.08
C ALA A 314 17.16 10.00 1.22
N ALA A 315 17.38 11.31 1.02
CA ALA A 315 18.16 12.13 1.95
C ALA A 315 17.76 11.88 3.42
N GLY A 316 18.73 11.45 4.23
CA GLY A 316 18.50 11.00 5.59
C GLY A 316 18.06 12.10 6.54
N ILE A 317 17.49 11.68 7.67
CA ILE A 317 17.14 12.54 8.79
C ILE A 317 18.38 12.85 9.66
N ASP A 318 18.36 13.96 10.40
CA ASP A 318 19.42 14.31 11.37
C ASP A 318 19.26 13.52 12.68
N TYR A 319 19.16 12.19 12.58
CA TYR A 319 19.09 11.26 13.69
C TYR A 319 20.11 10.15 13.46
N SER A 320 20.95 9.86 14.45
CA SER A 320 22.12 8.98 14.23
C SER A 320 21.82 7.49 14.43
N ASN A 321 20.76 7.15 15.16
CA ASN A 321 20.42 5.76 15.47
C ASN A 321 19.37 5.25 14.49
N THR A 322 19.76 5.09 13.22
CA THR A 322 18.85 4.74 12.15
C THR A 322 19.17 3.37 11.55
N LEU A 323 18.14 2.64 11.14
CA LEU A 323 18.24 1.47 10.29
C LEU A 323 17.83 1.86 8.87
N LEU A 324 18.80 1.82 7.94
CA LEU A 324 18.54 2.10 6.52
C LEU A 324 17.91 0.87 5.86
N ILE A 325 16.76 1.07 5.23
CA ILE A 325 16.07 0.06 4.42
C ILE A 325 16.39 0.29 2.97
N ASN A 326 16.92 -0.76 2.35
CA ASN A 326 17.12 -0.82 0.92
C ASN A 326 15.96 -1.61 0.31
N GLY A 327 15.49 -1.19 -0.86
CA GLY A 327 14.59 -1.97 -1.70
C GLY A 327 13.20 -1.37 -1.83
N PRO A 328 12.36 -2.01 -2.65
CA PRO A 328 10.95 -1.66 -2.77
C PRO A 328 10.18 -1.97 -1.48
N ILE A 329 9.14 -1.19 -1.19
CA ILE A 329 8.35 -1.26 0.05
C ILE A 329 6.87 -1.34 -0.32
N ALA A 330 6.21 -2.41 0.12
CA ALA A 330 4.78 -2.63 0.00
C ALA A 330 3.99 -2.13 1.22
N HIS A 331 4.59 -2.14 2.42
CA HIS A 331 3.92 -1.68 3.62
C HIS A 331 4.88 -1.12 4.66
N LEU A 332 4.47 -0.03 5.31
CA LEU A 332 5.13 0.54 6.49
C LEU A 332 4.11 0.78 7.60
N HIS A 333 4.34 0.18 8.76
CA HIS A 333 3.71 0.59 10.02
C HIS A 333 4.77 1.08 10.99
N SER A 334 4.70 2.35 11.39
CA SER A 334 5.73 2.99 12.22
C SER A 334 5.17 3.53 13.54
N TYR A 335 6.00 3.58 14.57
CA TYR A 335 5.73 4.41 15.75
C TYR A 335 5.82 5.91 15.47
N GLY A 336 6.38 6.28 14.31
CA GLY A 336 6.50 7.66 13.89
C GLY A 336 7.37 8.47 14.85
N VAL A 337 7.05 9.76 15.04
CA VAL A 337 7.83 10.59 15.98
C VAL A 337 7.64 10.19 17.45
N ASN A 338 6.73 9.26 17.75
CA ASN A 338 6.62 8.70 19.09
C ASN A 338 7.71 7.69 19.39
N HIS A 339 8.51 7.26 18.42
CA HIS A 339 9.72 6.46 18.61
C HIS A 339 10.77 7.18 19.49
N SER A 340 11.68 6.44 20.14
CA SER A 340 12.77 7.05 20.92
C SER A 340 13.67 7.91 20.01
N GLY A 341 13.90 9.16 20.42
CA GLY A 341 14.66 10.15 19.67
C GLY A 341 14.06 11.55 19.82
N THR A 342 14.64 12.55 19.14
CA THR A 342 14.10 13.91 19.18
C THR A 342 13.09 14.08 18.05
N ASN A 343 11.82 14.37 18.36
CA ASN A 343 10.75 14.47 17.36
C ASN A 343 11.14 15.33 16.14
N SER A 344 11.75 16.50 16.34
CA SER A 344 12.11 17.41 15.24
C SER A 344 13.12 16.83 14.25
N GLN A 345 13.98 15.92 14.72
CA GLN A 345 15.00 15.27 13.89
C GLN A 345 14.38 14.13 13.07
N ILE A 346 13.48 13.36 13.66
CA ILE A 346 12.87 12.17 13.07
C ILE A 346 11.66 12.50 12.17
N ARG A 347 10.93 13.57 12.46
CA ARG A 347 9.67 13.96 11.81
C ARG A 347 9.61 13.81 10.27
N PRO A 348 10.62 14.21 9.46
CA PRO A 348 10.54 14.07 8.01
C PRO A 348 10.81 12.64 7.49
N TYR A 349 10.73 11.60 8.34
CA TYR A 349 11.11 10.23 7.96
C TYR A 349 10.36 9.67 6.76
N LEU A 350 9.10 10.03 6.55
CA LEU A 350 8.33 9.53 5.40
C LEU A 350 8.98 9.91 4.06
N ASN A 351 9.61 11.08 3.99
CA ASN A 351 10.33 11.55 2.80
C ASN A 351 11.55 10.70 2.47
N THR A 352 12.08 9.95 3.43
CA THR A 352 13.26 9.09 3.21
C THR A 352 12.93 7.89 2.31
N PHE A 353 11.66 7.52 2.19
CA PHE A 353 11.20 6.40 1.36
C PHE A 353 10.88 6.80 -0.09
N ALA A 354 11.11 8.06 -0.48
CA ALA A 354 10.91 8.50 -1.85
C ALA A 354 11.71 7.63 -2.84
N GLY A 355 11.03 7.10 -3.86
CA GLY A 355 11.61 6.18 -4.83
C GLY A 355 11.64 4.70 -4.42
N GLN A 356 11.06 4.35 -3.26
CA GLN A 356 10.98 2.95 -2.79
C GLN A 356 9.56 2.39 -2.74
N LEU A 357 8.51 3.22 -2.87
CA LEU A 357 7.13 2.82 -2.56
C LEU A 357 6.41 2.23 -3.78
N VAL A 358 6.08 0.93 -3.75
CA VAL A 358 5.42 0.22 -4.86
C VAL A 358 4.00 0.68 -5.14
N PRO A 359 3.48 0.57 -6.39
CA PRO A 359 2.06 0.71 -6.63
C PRO A 359 1.28 -0.19 -5.66
N GLY A 360 0.34 0.40 -4.92
CA GLY A 360 -0.36 -0.26 -3.82
C GLY A 360 0.30 -0.13 -2.44
N ALA A 361 1.45 0.53 -2.31
CA ALA A 361 2.15 0.67 -1.03
C ALA A 361 1.27 1.37 0.01
N SER A 362 1.20 0.78 1.20
CA SER A 362 0.30 1.19 2.28
C SER A 362 1.04 1.65 3.54
N PHE A 363 0.45 2.61 4.26
CA PHE A 363 1.03 3.20 5.46
C PHE A 363 0.03 3.39 6.61
N SER A 364 0.50 3.13 7.83
CA SER A 364 -0.15 3.50 9.08
C SER A 364 0.92 3.89 10.09
N ALA A 365 0.58 4.67 11.11
CA ALA A 365 1.49 4.95 12.20
C ALA A 365 0.79 5.23 13.53
N TYR A 366 1.46 4.87 14.62
CA TYR A 366 1.13 5.32 15.98
C TYR A 366 1.54 6.77 16.21
N GLU A 367 1.10 7.64 15.32
CA GLU A 367 1.41 9.07 15.27
C GLU A 367 0.24 9.89 15.83
N SER A 368 0.54 10.93 16.61
CA SER A 368 -0.51 11.87 17.01
C SER A 368 -0.93 12.68 15.78
N PHE A 369 -2.23 12.83 15.54
CA PHE A 369 -2.74 13.69 14.46
C PHE A 369 -2.21 13.33 13.05
N GLY A 370 -1.87 12.06 12.76
CA GLY A 370 -1.18 11.65 11.53
C GLY A 370 -1.86 12.05 10.21
N ALA A 371 -3.15 12.40 10.22
CA ALA A 371 -3.90 12.91 9.06
C ALA A 371 -4.43 14.34 9.23
N LYS A 372 -3.98 15.09 10.24
CA LYS A 372 -4.42 16.46 10.48
C LYS A 372 -4.07 17.39 9.34
N GLY A 373 -2.87 17.28 8.78
CA GLY A 373 -2.26 18.19 7.81
C GLY A 373 -3.03 18.35 6.51
N LEU A 374 -3.89 17.37 6.17
CA LEU A 374 -4.83 17.47 5.04
C LEU A 374 -5.57 18.81 5.02
N GLY A 375 -5.84 19.30 3.82
CA GLY A 375 -6.42 20.63 3.63
C GLY A 375 -5.50 21.80 4.07
N GLY A 376 -4.20 21.55 4.28
CA GLY A 376 -3.20 22.57 4.59
C GLY A 376 -3.16 23.00 6.06
N LEU A 377 -3.62 22.15 6.97
CA LEU A 377 -3.40 22.37 8.40
C LEU A 377 -1.94 22.08 8.77
N GLY A 378 -1.46 22.63 9.88
CA GLY A 378 -0.09 22.34 10.34
C GLY A 378 0.06 20.91 10.86
N ASN A 379 1.27 20.36 10.72
CA ASN A 379 1.63 18.98 11.10
C ASN A 379 1.85 18.74 12.60
N SER A 380 1.77 19.76 13.46
CA SER A 380 1.99 19.64 14.92
C SER A 380 3.32 18.97 15.33
N ASN A 381 4.39 19.05 14.51
CA ASN A 381 5.66 18.30 14.68
C ASN A 381 5.53 16.78 14.61
N GLN A 382 4.56 16.29 13.86
CA GLN A 382 4.30 14.88 13.62
C GLN A 382 4.60 14.53 12.15
N GLY A 383 4.82 13.26 11.85
CA GLY A 383 4.72 12.72 10.49
C GLY A 383 3.27 12.84 10.00
N GLN A 384 3.06 13.08 8.70
CA GLN A 384 1.72 13.23 8.14
C GLN A 384 1.54 12.33 6.92
N VAL A 385 0.35 11.74 6.76
CA VAL A 385 0.02 10.90 5.59
C VAL A 385 0.25 11.62 4.24
N GLU A 386 0.15 12.94 4.21
CA GLU A 386 0.44 13.74 3.01
C GLU A 386 1.90 13.63 2.55
N GLU A 387 2.84 13.40 3.48
CA GLU A 387 4.26 13.20 3.19
C GLU A 387 4.52 11.83 2.58
N TRP A 388 3.81 10.81 3.06
CA TRP A 388 3.80 9.48 2.46
C TRP A 388 3.35 9.53 1.00
N PHE A 389 2.25 10.23 0.70
CA PHE A 389 1.76 10.38 -0.66
C PHE A 389 2.72 11.16 -1.56
N SER A 390 3.32 12.25 -1.06
CA SER A 390 4.33 13.00 -1.80
C SER A 390 5.62 12.21 -2.07
N SER A 391 5.83 11.12 -1.32
CA SER A 391 6.97 10.20 -1.49
C SER A 391 6.66 9.02 -2.42
N GLY A 392 5.45 8.95 -2.99
CA GLY A 392 5.02 7.87 -3.89
C GLY A 392 4.10 6.83 -3.26
N GLY A 393 3.61 7.07 -2.03
CA GLY A 393 2.67 6.17 -1.36
C GLY A 393 1.31 6.07 -2.07
N THR A 394 0.61 4.95 -1.88
CA THR A 394 -0.71 4.70 -2.51
C THR A 394 -1.84 4.75 -1.50
N PHE A 395 -1.71 4.05 -0.37
CA PHE A 395 -2.74 3.96 0.65
C PHE A 395 -2.23 4.47 1.99
N ALA A 396 -3.10 5.10 2.77
CA ALA A 396 -2.81 5.39 4.16
C ALA A 396 -4.07 5.46 5.02
N SER A 397 -3.93 5.11 6.29
CA SER A 397 -4.89 5.50 7.32
C SER A 397 -4.21 6.39 8.35
N GLY A 398 -4.99 7.27 8.98
CA GLY A 398 -4.44 8.14 10.01
C GLY A 398 -5.52 8.84 10.81
N PRO A 399 -5.18 9.30 12.03
CA PRO A 399 -6.12 10.04 12.86
C PRO A 399 -6.03 11.55 12.61
N VAL A 400 -7.18 12.21 12.59
CA VAL A 400 -7.27 13.67 12.37
C VAL A 400 -7.23 14.49 13.68
N TRP A 401 -7.31 13.78 14.82
CA TRP A 401 -7.18 14.26 16.20
C TRP A 401 -6.25 13.30 16.98
N GLU A 402 -6.17 13.41 18.31
CA GLU A 402 -5.36 12.50 19.15
C GLU A 402 -6.00 11.09 19.27
N PRO A 403 -5.41 10.02 18.68
CA PRO A 403 -6.10 8.74 18.45
C PRO A 403 -6.26 7.85 19.68
N PHE A 404 -5.33 7.95 20.64
CA PHE A 404 -4.91 6.85 21.51
C PHE A 404 -4.48 5.59 20.73
N THR A 405 -3.81 4.63 21.39
CA THR A 405 -3.23 3.46 20.68
C THR A 405 -4.29 2.56 20.04
N PHE A 406 -5.49 2.49 20.59
CA PHE A 406 -6.60 1.73 19.99
C PHE A 406 -7.08 2.36 18.67
N GLY A 407 -6.90 3.67 18.46
CA GLY A 407 -7.42 4.42 17.31
C GLY A 407 -6.57 4.30 16.04
N ILE A 408 -5.54 3.45 16.08
CA ILE A 408 -4.66 3.14 14.96
C ILE A 408 -5.07 1.79 14.36
N LEU A 409 -5.09 1.70 13.04
CA LEU A 409 -5.39 0.50 12.27
C LEU A 409 -4.49 -0.67 12.67
N LYS A 410 -5.05 -1.89 12.72
CA LYS A 410 -4.35 -3.12 13.13
C LYS A 410 -3.79 -3.88 11.93
N SER A 411 -2.46 -4.00 11.85
CA SER A 411 -1.78 -4.49 10.66
C SER A 411 -1.93 -5.97 10.42
N GLU A 412 -1.94 -6.78 11.48
CA GLU A 412 -2.25 -8.20 11.40
C GLU A 412 -3.59 -8.48 10.69
N ILE A 413 -4.60 -7.65 10.91
CA ILE A 413 -5.90 -7.75 10.26
C ILE A 413 -5.82 -7.14 8.85
N PHE A 414 -5.33 -5.91 8.71
CA PHE A 414 -5.31 -5.22 7.42
C PHE A 414 -4.55 -6.01 6.36
N LEU A 415 -3.33 -6.45 6.68
CA LEU A 415 -2.48 -7.17 5.74
C LEU A 415 -3.07 -8.53 5.40
N ASP A 416 -3.69 -9.22 6.35
CA ASP A 416 -4.36 -10.48 6.03
C ASP A 416 -5.57 -10.27 5.11
N ARG A 417 -6.42 -9.28 5.40
CA ARG A 417 -7.60 -8.97 4.54
C ARG A 417 -7.18 -8.52 3.14
N PHE A 418 -6.27 -7.56 3.06
CA PHE A 418 -5.86 -6.98 1.79
C PHE A 418 -4.94 -7.91 0.99
N TYR A 419 -3.97 -8.57 1.63
CA TYR A 419 -2.96 -9.36 0.91
C TYR A 419 -3.28 -10.85 0.79
N ASN A 420 -4.08 -11.43 1.69
CA ASN A 420 -4.34 -12.87 1.66
C ASN A 420 -5.80 -13.22 1.32
N GLN A 421 -6.75 -12.37 1.70
CA GLN A 421 -8.19 -12.66 1.50
C GLN A 421 -8.82 -11.95 0.29
N GLY A 422 -8.08 -11.05 -0.37
CA GLY A 422 -8.52 -10.37 -1.60
C GLY A 422 -9.62 -9.34 -1.36
N PHE A 423 -9.67 -8.76 -0.16
CA PHE A 423 -10.59 -7.66 0.15
C PHE A 423 -10.22 -6.43 -0.69
N THR A 424 -11.21 -5.57 -0.98
CA THR A 424 -10.90 -4.22 -1.46
C THR A 424 -10.17 -3.43 -0.38
N TYR A 425 -9.42 -2.39 -0.76
CA TYR A 425 -8.66 -1.58 0.19
C TYR A 425 -9.55 -1.03 1.32
N VAL A 426 -10.74 -0.53 0.97
CA VAL A 426 -11.67 0.05 1.96
C VAL A 426 -12.21 -0.99 2.94
N GLU A 427 -12.51 -2.21 2.46
CA GLU A 427 -12.94 -3.31 3.31
C GLU A 427 -11.82 -3.72 4.26
N ALA A 428 -10.59 -3.89 3.75
CA ALA A 428 -9.46 -4.29 4.56
C ALA A 428 -9.12 -3.23 5.63
N ALA A 429 -9.17 -1.94 5.27
CA ALA A 429 -8.90 -0.85 6.19
C ALA A 429 -9.94 -0.79 7.32
N TRP A 430 -11.24 -0.81 7.01
CA TRP A 430 -12.27 -0.77 8.04
C TRP A 430 -12.38 -2.05 8.85
N ALA A 431 -12.11 -3.23 8.27
CA ALA A 431 -12.01 -4.46 9.04
C ALA A 431 -10.90 -4.39 10.10
N ALA A 432 -9.86 -3.58 9.86
CA ALA A 432 -8.72 -3.40 10.75
C ALA A 432 -8.84 -2.22 11.73
N ILE A 433 -9.95 -1.47 11.70
CA ILE A 433 -10.20 -0.32 12.59
C ILE A 433 -11.25 -0.72 13.62
N LEU A 434 -10.95 -0.59 14.92
CA LEU A 434 -11.80 -1.09 16.01
C LEU A 434 -13.14 -0.34 16.14
N GLN A 435 -13.17 0.90 15.67
CA GLN A 435 -14.12 1.92 16.10
C GLN A 435 -14.55 2.82 14.94
N ILE A 436 -15.77 3.28 15.01
CA ILE A 436 -16.35 4.29 14.14
C ILE A 436 -16.86 5.46 15.00
N SER A 437 -17.24 6.59 14.38
CA SER A 437 -17.48 7.84 15.12
C SER A 437 -16.27 8.24 15.98
N TRP A 438 -15.06 8.09 15.43
CA TRP A 438 -13.81 8.52 16.06
C TRP A 438 -12.98 9.27 15.02
N GLN A 439 -11.67 9.09 14.99
CA GLN A 439 -10.77 10.04 14.34
C GLN A 439 -10.14 9.52 13.06
N SER A 440 -10.36 8.25 12.71
CA SER A 440 -9.68 7.59 11.60
C SER A 440 -10.20 8.10 10.27
N VAL A 441 -9.29 8.34 9.33
CA VAL A 441 -9.58 8.47 7.90
C VAL A 441 -8.90 7.34 7.14
N VAL A 442 -9.50 6.92 6.02
CA VAL A 442 -9.00 5.89 5.11
C VAL A 442 -8.81 6.56 3.74
N ILE A 443 -7.59 6.55 3.19
CA ILE A 443 -7.23 7.37 2.04
C ILE A 443 -6.68 6.51 0.90
N GLY A 444 -7.27 6.66 -0.29
CA GLY A 444 -6.92 5.93 -1.53
C GLY A 444 -8.15 5.45 -2.30
N ASP A 445 -7.95 4.81 -3.46
CA ASP A 445 -9.04 4.20 -4.24
C ASP A 445 -9.67 3.05 -3.43
N PRO A 446 -10.94 3.16 -2.99
CA PRO A 446 -11.57 2.15 -2.16
C PRO A 446 -11.68 0.78 -2.83
N LEU A 447 -11.77 0.73 -4.17
CA LEU A 447 -12.02 -0.48 -4.94
C LEU A 447 -10.75 -1.23 -5.32
N ALA A 448 -9.58 -0.68 -4.99
CA ALA A 448 -8.33 -1.33 -5.28
C ALA A 448 -8.25 -2.69 -4.59
N THR A 449 -7.72 -3.69 -5.31
CA THR A 449 -7.43 -5.03 -4.80
C THR A 449 -6.00 -5.37 -5.16
N ALA A 450 -5.37 -6.24 -4.36
CA ALA A 450 -3.99 -6.65 -4.57
C ALA A 450 -3.90 -8.02 -5.24
N SER A 451 -3.00 -8.14 -6.21
CA SER A 451 -2.54 -9.42 -6.75
C SER A 451 -1.08 -9.67 -6.39
N PHE A 452 -0.63 -10.92 -6.57
CA PHE A 452 0.70 -11.36 -6.14
C PHE A 452 1.40 -12.15 -7.24
N ARG A 453 2.69 -11.89 -7.42
CA ARG A 453 3.57 -12.62 -8.33
C ARG A 453 4.95 -12.82 -7.69
N ALA A 454 5.75 -13.70 -8.27
CA ALA A 454 7.19 -13.70 -8.00
C ALA A 454 7.83 -12.55 -8.78
N SER A 455 8.96 -12.04 -8.29
CA SER A 455 9.85 -11.23 -9.12
C SER A 455 10.39 -12.07 -10.28
N SER A 456 10.62 -11.41 -11.42
CA SER A 456 11.37 -12.00 -12.53
C SER A 456 12.84 -12.19 -12.17
N GLU A 457 13.55 -13.05 -12.90
CA GLU A 457 14.99 -13.25 -12.69
C GLU A 457 15.80 -11.95 -12.79
N TYR A 458 15.37 -11.03 -13.67
CA TYR A 458 16.00 -9.71 -13.82
C TYR A 458 15.72 -8.80 -12.62
N GLU A 459 14.48 -8.70 -12.15
CA GLU A 459 14.13 -7.92 -10.96
C GLU A 459 14.88 -8.42 -9.71
N SER A 460 14.96 -9.74 -9.54
CA SER A 460 15.76 -10.39 -8.49
C SER A 460 17.25 -10.02 -8.58
N TRP A 461 17.82 -10.03 -9.79
CA TRP A 461 19.22 -9.68 -10.00
C TRP A 461 19.51 -8.20 -9.69
N VAL A 462 18.66 -7.28 -10.17
CA VAL A 462 18.78 -5.84 -9.87
C VAL A 462 18.69 -5.60 -8.35
N TYR A 463 17.71 -6.23 -7.69
CA TYR A 463 17.56 -6.10 -6.24
C TYR A 463 18.78 -6.62 -5.49
N ALA A 464 19.32 -7.78 -5.88
CA ALA A 464 20.51 -8.34 -5.25
C ALA A 464 21.78 -7.49 -5.46
N GLY A 465 21.91 -6.80 -6.59
CA GLY A 465 23.06 -5.96 -6.92
C GLY A 465 23.01 -4.57 -6.30
N THR A 466 21.85 -3.90 -6.39
CA THR A 466 21.68 -2.49 -5.96
C THR A 466 21.17 -2.36 -4.52
N GLY A 467 20.54 -3.42 -4.01
CA GLY A 467 19.75 -3.40 -2.79
C GLY A 467 18.46 -2.56 -2.90
N THR A 468 18.25 -1.75 -3.95
CA THR A 468 17.30 -0.62 -3.88
C THR A 468 16.29 -0.52 -5.02
N THR A 469 16.58 -1.03 -6.22
CA THR A 469 15.69 -1.01 -7.38
C THR A 469 15.24 -2.43 -7.74
N PRO A 470 14.13 -2.63 -8.49
CA PRO A 470 13.66 -1.84 -9.64
C PRO A 470 13.06 -0.49 -9.28
N ASP A 471 13.36 0.56 -10.04
CA ASP A 471 12.63 1.81 -9.93
C ASP A 471 11.12 1.51 -10.04
N VAL A 472 10.36 2.17 -9.20
CA VAL A 472 9.06 1.66 -8.81
C VAL A 472 7.95 2.24 -9.69
N GLU A 473 8.21 3.41 -10.28
CA GLU A 473 7.37 4.02 -11.31
C GLU A 473 7.91 3.81 -12.74
N VAL A 474 9.12 3.25 -12.86
CA VAL A 474 9.72 2.83 -14.13
C VAL A 474 10.23 1.42 -13.89
N THR A 475 9.49 0.40 -14.34
CA THR A 475 9.94 -1.01 -14.32
C THR A 475 11.43 -1.06 -14.58
N ALA A 476 12.24 -1.77 -13.77
CA ALA A 476 13.68 -1.77 -13.93
C ALA A 476 14.00 -1.88 -15.41
N GLY A 477 14.43 -0.79 -16.03
CA GLY A 477 14.50 -0.73 -17.47
C GLY A 477 15.59 -1.69 -17.85
N PHE A 478 15.26 -2.62 -18.74
CA PHE A 478 16.27 -3.49 -19.30
C PHE A 478 17.34 -2.68 -20.04
N ASP A 479 16.95 -1.51 -20.58
CA ASP A 479 17.81 -0.59 -21.30
C ASP A 479 18.26 0.62 -20.45
N ASP A 480 17.99 0.61 -19.14
CA ASP A 480 18.52 1.64 -18.23
C ASP A 480 20.02 1.43 -17.98
N ASP A 481 20.70 2.46 -17.49
CA ASP A 481 22.11 2.44 -17.05
C ASP A 481 22.14 3.08 -15.66
N TYR A 482 22.17 2.25 -14.62
CA TYR A 482 21.98 2.72 -13.23
C TYR A 482 23.22 3.36 -12.63
N ASP A 483 24.40 2.85 -12.97
CA ASP A 483 25.65 3.35 -12.45
C ASP A 483 26.31 4.41 -13.36
N LEU A 484 25.67 4.70 -14.50
CA LEU A 484 26.04 5.71 -15.49
C LEU A 484 27.43 5.47 -16.10
N ASP A 485 27.82 4.20 -16.24
CA ASP A 485 29.11 3.82 -16.80
C ASP A 485 29.10 3.66 -18.34
N GLY A 486 27.91 3.71 -18.94
CA GLY A 486 27.66 3.59 -20.37
C GLY A 486 27.31 2.17 -20.84
N LEU A 487 27.14 1.21 -19.93
CA LEU A 487 26.60 -0.11 -20.19
C LEU A 487 25.12 -0.18 -19.76
N GLU A 488 24.27 -0.70 -20.64
CA GLU A 488 22.86 -0.94 -20.30
C GLU A 488 22.76 -2.15 -19.34
N ASN A 489 21.95 -2.03 -18.29
CA ASN A 489 21.76 -3.04 -17.25
C ASN A 489 21.34 -4.41 -17.81
N GLY A 490 20.63 -4.45 -18.94
CA GLY A 490 20.26 -5.69 -19.62
C GLY A 490 21.47 -6.43 -20.20
N LEU A 491 22.47 -5.69 -20.70
CA LEU A 491 23.76 -6.24 -21.09
C LEU A 491 24.54 -6.71 -19.87
N GLU A 492 24.52 -5.93 -18.79
CA GLU A 492 25.16 -6.29 -17.53
C GLU A 492 24.59 -7.58 -16.93
N TYR A 493 23.27 -7.70 -16.88
CA TYR A 493 22.57 -8.91 -16.46
C TYR A 493 22.97 -10.11 -17.30
N THR A 494 23.08 -9.92 -18.62
CA THR A 494 23.50 -10.97 -19.56
C THR A 494 24.93 -11.43 -19.34
N LEU A 495 25.82 -10.51 -18.96
CA LEU A 495 27.25 -10.76 -18.73
C LEU A 495 27.58 -11.02 -17.25
N ALA A 496 26.59 -11.08 -16.36
CA ALA A 496 26.75 -11.16 -14.91
C ALA A 496 27.68 -10.06 -14.34
N LEU A 497 27.49 -8.82 -14.80
CA LEU A 497 28.11 -7.60 -14.28
C LEU A 497 27.30 -7.05 -13.09
N ASN A 498 27.69 -5.90 -12.56
CA ASN A 498 27.13 -5.28 -11.36
C ASN A 498 26.35 -4.00 -11.70
N PRO A 499 25.02 -3.99 -11.50
CA PRO A 499 24.17 -2.86 -11.88
C PRO A 499 24.36 -1.58 -11.02
N ASP A 500 25.26 -1.58 -10.04
CA ASP A 500 25.50 -0.42 -9.16
C ASP A 500 26.98 0.00 -9.12
N ALA A 501 27.84 -0.59 -9.97
CA ALA A 501 29.25 -0.23 -9.96
C ALA A 501 29.95 -0.46 -11.30
N SER A 502 30.65 0.58 -11.76
CA SER A 502 31.27 0.58 -13.08
C SER A 502 32.08 -0.67 -13.40
N ASP A 503 31.72 -1.27 -14.53
CA ASP A 503 32.25 -2.53 -15.04
C ASP A 503 33.04 -2.39 -16.34
N VAL A 504 33.34 -1.15 -16.77
CA VAL A 504 34.09 -0.84 -18.00
C VAL A 504 35.49 -1.51 -18.14
N ASN A 505 36.02 -2.11 -17.07
CA ASN A 505 37.28 -2.88 -17.09
C ASN A 505 37.10 -4.37 -16.74
N SER A 506 35.87 -4.85 -16.66
CA SER A 506 35.56 -6.24 -16.31
C SER A 506 36.13 -7.20 -17.36
N ASN A 507 36.69 -8.32 -16.90
CA ASN A 507 37.18 -9.38 -17.78
C ASN A 507 36.05 -10.21 -18.41
N LYS A 508 34.79 -9.90 -18.09
CA LYS A 508 33.61 -10.52 -18.72
C LYS A 508 33.15 -9.76 -19.97
N LEU A 509 33.60 -8.50 -20.13
CA LEU A 509 33.34 -7.71 -21.31
C LEU A 509 34.02 -8.30 -22.56
N PRO A 510 33.53 -7.97 -23.76
CA PRO A 510 34.10 -8.49 -25.00
C PRO A 510 35.59 -8.16 -25.18
N GLU A 511 36.41 -9.19 -25.34
CA GLU A 511 37.83 -9.10 -25.69
C GLU A 511 38.07 -9.57 -27.13
N PHE A 512 39.02 -8.92 -27.81
CA PHE A 512 39.43 -9.28 -29.16
C PHE A 512 40.79 -9.93 -29.17
N THR A 513 40.87 -11.15 -29.69
CA THR A 513 42.15 -11.78 -30.01
C THR A 513 42.32 -11.88 -31.52
N LEU A 514 43.42 -11.30 -32.00
CA LEU A 514 43.80 -11.35 -33.41
C LEU A 514 44.65 -12.60 -33.64
N SER A 515 44.08 -13.60 -34.33
CA SER A 515 44.89 -14.66 -34.94
C SER A 515 45.23 -14.28 -36.38
N SER A 516 46.28 -14.89 -36.94
CA SER A 516 46.74 -14.61 -38.31
C SER A 516 45.75 -15.03 -39.41
N GLU A 517 44.67 -15.75 -39.07
CA GLU A 517 43.68 -16.26 -40.03
C GLU A 517 42.23 -15.87 -39.70
N ASN A 518 41.89 -15.69 -38.42
CA ASN A 518 40.52 -15.36 -37.98
C ASN A 518 40.49 -14.21 -36.96
N LYS A 519 39.38 -13.46 -36.95
CA LYS A 519 39.04 -12.51 -35.88
C LYS A 519 38.19 -13.25 -34.84
N VAL A 520 38.68 -13.29 -33.61
CA VAL A 520 38.01 -13.98 -32.50
C VAL A 520 37.53 -12.95 -31.49
N VAL A 521 36.25 -13.04 -31.15
CA VAL A 521 35.61 -12.25 -30.09
C VAL A 521 35.27 -13.19 -28.96
N THR A 522 35.71 -12.86 -27.74
CA THR A 522 35.39 -13.63 -26.54
C THR A 522 34.66 -12.77 -25.53
N PHE A 523 33.66 -13.32 -24.85
CA PHE A 523 32.97 -12.69 -23.73
C PHE A 523 32.38 -13.76 -22.82
N THR A 524 31.95 -13.37 -21.62
CA THR A 524 31.44 -14.32 -20.63
C THR A 524 29.99 -14.01 -20.32
N LEU A 525 29.12 -14.95 -20.62
CA LEU A 525 27.71 -14.90 -20.22
C LEU A 525 27.54 -15.31 -18.76
N ALA A 526 26.46 -14.84 -18.16
CA ALA A 526 25.99 -15.32 -16.86
C ALA A 526 25.82 -16.85 -16.82
N ASP A 527 25.93 -17.43 -15.63
CA ASP A 527 25.74 -18.87 -15.42
C ASP A 527 24.71 -19.14 -14.31
N PRO A 528 23.53 -19.70 -14.64
CA PRO A 528 23.05 -20.04 -15.99
C PRO A 528 22.80 -18.77 -16.85
N VAL A 529 22.85 -18.91 -18.18
CA VAL A 529 22.47 -17.82 -19.09
C VAL A 529 20.96 -17.58 -18.98
N PRO A 530 20.49 -16.32 -18.83
CA PRO A 530 19.07 -16.01 -18.79
C PRO A 530 18.32 -16.54 -20.01
N THR A 531 17.12 -17.08 -19.78
CA THR A 531 16.38 -17.82 -20.81
C THR A 531 15.37 -16.98 -21.59
N ASN A 532 15.04 -15.78 -21.08
CA ASN A 532 14.11 -14.82 -21.66
C ASN A 532 14.79 -13.74 -22.52
N LEU A 533 16.01 -14.01 -23.01
CA LEU A 533 16.81 -13.04 -23.76
C LEU A 533 17.17 -13.57 -25.14
N ASP A 534 17.13 -12.66 -26.12
CA ASP A 534 17.82 -12.83 -27.40
C ASP A 534 19.15 -12.06 -27.34
N ILE A 535 20.26 -12.77 -27.58
CA ILE A 535 21.60 -12.18 -27.62
C ILE A 535 22.06 -12.16 -29.08
N THR A 536 22.41 -10.99 -29.58
CA THR A 536 22.91 -10.81 -30.94
C THR A 536 24.33 -10.29 -30.94
N VAL A 537 25.14 -10.81 -31.85
CA VAL A 537 26.47 -10.26 -32.15
C VAL A 537 26.44 -9.75 -33.58
N GLU A 538 26.72 -8.47 -33.72
CA GLU A 538 26.77 -7.78 -35.01
C GLU A 538 28.20 -7.38 -35.35
N MET A 539 28.51 -7.37 -36.64
CA MET A 539 29.76 -6.88 -37.19
C MET A 539 29.51 -5.81 -38.22
N SER A 540 30.41 -4.83 -38.28
CA SER A 540 30.43 -3.83 -39.32
C SER A 540 31.86 -3.46 -39.75
N PRO A 541 32.09 -3.15 -41.04
CA PRO A 541 33.33 -2.52 -41.51
C PRO A 541 33.45 -1.03 -41.12
N SER A 542 32.37 -0.40 -40.62
CA SER A 542 32.35 1.04 -40.27
C SER A 542 31.40 1.34 -39.12
N LEU A 543 31.40 2.56 -38.57
CA LEU A 543 30.42 2.99 -37.56
C LEU A 543 29.14 3.60 -38.17
N GLU A 544 29.00 3.59 -39.51
CA GLU A 544 27.85 4.20 -40.17
C GLU A 544 26.54 3.45 -39.86
N PRO A 545 25.44 4.15 -39.53
CA PRO A 545 24.13 3.53 -39.37
C PRO A 545 23.74 2.70 -40.61
N GLY A 546 23.30 1.45 -40.40
CA GLY A 546 22.92 0.54 -41.48
C GLY A 546 24.05 -0.30 -42.08
N SER A 547 25.29 -0.14 -41.63
CA SER A 547 26.42 -1.00 -42.03
C SER A 547 26.57 -2.28 -41.19
N TRP A 548 25.80 -2.39 -40.10
CA TRP A 548 25.82 -3.52 -39.16
C TRP A 548 25.08 -4.73 -39.72
N THR A 549 25.68 -5.90 -39.55
CA THR A 549 25.11 -7.20 -39.93
C THR A 549 25.19 -8.15 -38.75
N ILE A 550 24.06 -8.78 -38.40
CA ILE A 550 24.01 -9.86 -37.41
C ILE A 550 24.80 -11.06 -37.94
N ILE A 551 25.83 -11.46 -37.21
CA ILE A 551 26.67 -12.62 -37.54
C ILE A 551 26.44 -13.80 -36.60
N ALA A 552 25.86 -13.56 -35.42
CA ALA A 552 25.40 -14.60 -34.51
C ALA A 552 24.16 -14.15 -33.71
N THR A 553 23.25 -15.09 -33.43
CA THR A 553 22.10 -14.91 -32.55
C THR A 553 21.95 -16.13 -31.65
N ARG A 554 21.92 -15.92 -30.34
CA ARG A 554 21.50 -16.90 -29.35
C ARG A 554 20.06 -16.60 -28.98
N GLY A 555 19.15 -17.46 -29.43
CA GLY A 555 17.75 -17.34 -29.03
C GLY A 555 17.47 -17.91 -27.64
N SER A 556 16.27 -17.72 -27.13
CA SER A 556 15.78 -18.29 -25.85
C SER A 556 15.98 -19.80 -25.69
N GLY A 557 16.05 -20.55 -26.80
CA GLY A 557 16.37 -21.99 -26.80
C GLY A 557 17.85 -22.32 -26.50
N GLY A 558 18.69 -21.32 -26.25
CA GLY A 558 20.11 -21.48 -25.90
C GLY A 558 21.01 -21.91 -27.05
N THR A 559 20.52 -21.90 -28.28
CA THR A 559 21.29 -22.29 -29.47
C THR A 559 21.72 -21.07 -30.27
N TRP A 560 22.99 -21.08 -30.69
CA TRP A 560 23.55 -20.07 -31.57
C TRP A 560 23.22 -20.39 -33.04
N SER A 561 22.85 -19.36 -33.78
CA SER A 561 22.65 -19.39 -35.24
C SER A 561 23.34 -18.19 -35.88
N GLY A 562 23.64 -18.25 -37.18
CA GLY A 562 24.29 -17.16 -37.90
C GLY A 562 25.43 -17.62 -38.81
N THR A 563 26.24 -16.67 -39.27
CA THR A 563 27.38 -16.93 -40.17
C THR A 563 28.68 -17.18 -39.43
N ALA A 564 28.80 -16.72 -38.18
CA ALA A 564 29.96 -16.99 -37.33
C ALA A 564 29.92 -18.42 -36.77
N THR A 565 31.09 -18.97 -36.46
CA THR A 565 31.17 -20.18 -35.62
C THR A 565 31.21 -19.74 -34.17
N VAL A 566 30.33 -20.29 -33.33
CA VAL A 566 30.27 -19.97 -31.91
C VAL A 566 30.50 -21.22 -31.09
N VAL A 567 31.38 -21.12 -30.10
CA VAL A 567 31.62 -22.15 -29.09
C VAL A 567 31.27 -21.55 -27.73
N GLU A 568 30.28 -22.13 -27.05
CA GLU A 568 29.91 -21.79 -25.69
C GLU A 568 30.42 -22.90 -24.76
N SER A 569 31.24 -22.55 -23.77
CA SER A 569 31.81 -23.48 -22.81
C SER A 569 31.65 -22.96 -21.38
N ASN A 570 31.07 -23.78 -20.51
CA ASN A 570 30.98 -23.48 -19.09
C ASN A 570 32.36 -23.69 -18.43
N THR A 571 32.91 -22.61 -17.87
CA THR A 571 34.20 -22.57 -17.19
C THR A 571 34.04 -22.10 -15.74
N ALA A 572 35.12 -22.13 -14.96
CA ALA A 572 35.10 -21.57 -13.61
C ALA A 572 34.83 -20.05 -13.56
N SER A 573 34.92 -19.36 -14.70
CA SER A 573 34.73 -17.92 -14.82
C SER A 573 33.34 -17.53 -15.35
N GLY A 574 32.52 -18.50 -15.77
CA GLY A 574 31.17 -18.32 -16.32
C GLY A 574 30.96 -19.11 -17.62
N ASN A 575 29.91 -18.80 -18.37
CA ASN A 575 29.69 -19.38 -19.70
C ASN A 575 30.49 -18.57 -20.74
N GLU A 576 31.73 -18.98 -20.98
CA GLU A 576 32.61 -18.34 -21.97
C GLU A 576 32.11 -18.61 -23.39
N VAL A 577 31.99 -17.56 -24.18
CA VAL A 577 31.60 -17.60 -25.58
C VAL A 577 32.81 -17.20 -26.43
N GLU A 578 33.24 -18.10 -27.31
CA GLU A 578 34.22 -17.81 -28.35
C GLU A 578 33.51 -17.75 -29.71
N LEU A 579 33.55 -16.59 -30.34
CA LEU A 579 32.97 -16.35 -31.66
C LEU A 579 34.07 -16.14 -32.70
N ILE A 580 34.06 -16.96 -33.74
CA ILE A 580 34.99 -16.90 -34.88
C ILE A 580 34.26 -16.32 -36.09
N ASP A 581 34.68 -15.12 -36.49
CA ASP A 581 34.15 -14.43 -37.67
C ASP A 581 34.91 -14.87 -38.94
N HIS A 582 34.20 -15.56 -39.84
CA HIS A 582 34.73 -16.09 -41.10
C HIS A 582 34.52 -15.15 -42.31
N THR A 583 33.99 -13.95 -42.11
CA THR A 583 33.71 -13.07 -43.25
C THR A 583 35.01 -12.63 -43.94
N THR A 584 35.11 -12.85 -45.24
CA THR A 584 36.33 -12.63 -46.04
C THR A 584 36.20 -11.36 -46.92
N GLY A 585 37.32 -10.70 -47.22
CA GLY A 585 37.38 -9.65 -48.26
C GLY A 585 36.97 -8.22 -47.83
N LEU A 586 36.87 -7.94 -46.53
CA LEU A 586 36.68 -6.59 -45.96
C LEU A 586 37.99 -6.16 -45.27
N ASP A 587 38.31 -4.85 -45.27
CA ASP A 587 39.52 -4.27 -44.65
C ASP A 587 39.81 -4.83 -43.23
N ASP A 588 41.09 -4.82 -42.82
CA ASP A 588 41.56 -5.40 -41.54
C ASP A 588 40.89 -4.85 -40.27
N ARG A 589 40.15 -3.72 -40.37
CA ARG A 589 39.48 -3.02 -39.28
C ARG A 589 37.98 -3.31 -39.30
N ARG A 590 37.47 -3.85 -38.19
CA ARG A 590 36.06 -4.19 -37.98
C ARG A 590 35.60 -3.69 -36.62
N PHE A 591 34.31 -3.41 -36.54
CA PHE A 591 33.61 -3.11 -35.30
C PHE A 591 32.67 -4.27 -35.01
N TYR A 592 32.59 -4.62 -33.74
CA TYR A 592 31.64 -5.62 -33.25
C TYR A 592 30.85 -4.98 -32.13
N ARG A 593 29.58 -5.37 -32.00
CA ARG A 593 28.77 -5.04 -30.84
C ARG A 593 27.92 -6.23 -30.45
N ILE A 594 27.66 -6.32 -29.16
CA ILE A 594 26.72 -7.26 -28.58
C ILE A 594 25.49 -6.45 -28.21
N SER A 595 24.33 -6.98 -28.56
CA SER A 595 23.04 -6.38 -28.19
C SER A 595 22.14 -7.46 -27.63
N VAL A 596 21.38 -7.09 -26.60
CA VAL A 596 20.48 -7.99 -25.90
C VAL A 596 19.08 -7.42 -25.97
N THR A 597 18.09 -8.28 -26.10
CA THR A 597 16.69 -7.88 -26.05
C THR A 597 15.92 -8.87 -25.18
N GLN A 598 15.10 -8.35 -24.28
CA GLN A 598 14.19 -9.14 -23.46
C GLN A 598 12.94 -9.53 -24.28
N ILE A 599 12.53 -10.81 -24.20
CA ILE A 599 11.46 -11.42 -25.03
C ILE A 599 10.11 -11.42 -24.30
#